data_AF-A0A2R6KUE8-F1
#
_entry.id   AF-A0A2R6KUE8-F1
#
_cell.length_a   1.000
_cell.length_b   1.000
_cell.length_c   1.000
_cell.angle_alpha   90.00
_cell.angle_beta   90.00
_cell.angle_gamma   90.00
#
_symmetry.space_group_name_H-M   'P 1'
#
loop_
_entity.id
_entity.type
_entity.pdbx_description
1 polymer ?
#
loop_
_entity_poly.entity_id
_entity_poly.type
_entity_poly.pdbx_seq_one_letter_code
_entity_poly.pdbx_strand_id
1 'polypeptide(L)' 'MVNRQEVLELVAHYLVILVAVTVVLAVVRNAVGDIGFWVELGVIIVLVALYRPAVKALGYEPNAWKSE' A
#
# COMPACT_ATOMS: atom_id res chain seq x y z
N MET A 1 -24.58 9.79 5.48
CA MET A 1 -24.56 9.68 4.00
C MET A 1 -23.10 9.52 3.61
N VAL A 2 -22.74 8.48 2.86
CA VAL A 2 -21.33 8.24 2.48
C VAL A 2 -20.87 9.36 1.55
N ASN A 3 -19.78 10.03 1.90
CA ASN A 3 -19.21 11.08 1.06
C ASN A 3 -18.45 10.44 -0.11
N ARG A 4 -18.91 10.71 -1.34
CA ARG A 4 -18.30 10.17 -2.56
C ARG A 4 -16.81 10.55 -2.68
N GLN A 5 -16.40 11.71 -2.18
CA GLN A 5 -15.01 12.16 -2.24
C GLN A 5 -14.11 11.32 -1.33
N GLU A 6 -14.54 11.05 -0.10
CA GLU A 6 -13.81 10.17 0.84
C GLU A 6 -13.65 8.76 0.28
N VAL A 7 -14.68 8.23 -0.39
CA VAL A 7 -14.60 6.92 -1.05
C VAL A 7 -13.56 6.94 -2.18
N LEU A 8 -13.55 8.00 -3.01
CA LEU A 8 -12.59 8.12 -4.10
C LEU A 8 -11.14 8.27 -3.60
N GLU A 9 -10.91 9.03 -2.52
CA GLU A 9 -9.60 9.14 -1.87
C GLU A 9 -9.10 7.77 -1.38
N LEU A 10 -9.99 6.98 -0.77
CA LEU A 10 -9.67 5.64 -0.29
C LEU A 10 -9.34 4.69 -1.44
N VAL A 11 -10.18 4.69 -2.49
CA VAL A 11 -9.96 3.88 -3.70
C VAL A 11 -8.62 4.22 -4.34
N ALA A 12 -8.27 5.50 -4.44
CA ALA A 12 -6.96 5.91 -4.96
C ALA A 12 -5.81 5.33 -4.13
N HIS A 13 -5.91 5.35 -2.79
CA HIS A 13 -4.89 4.75 -1.93
C HIS A 13 -4.80 3.24 -2.10
N TYR A 14 -5.91 2.52 -2.25
CA TYR A 14 -5.88 1.08 -2.54
C TYR A 14 -5.21 0.77 -3.88
N LEU A 15 -5.46 1.58 -4.91
CA LEU A 15 -4.77 1.45 -6.19
C LEU A 15 -3.26 1.70 -6.04
N VAL A 16 -2.85 2.69 -5.25
CA VAL A 16 -1.44 2.94 -4.97
C VAL A 16 -0.80 1.76 -4.25
N ILE A 17 -1.45 1.18 -3.24
CA ILE A 17 -0.95 -0.02 -2.54
C ILE A 17 -0.78 -1.17 -3.53
N LEU A 18 -1.79 -1.42 -4.37
CA LEU A 18 -1.74 -2.48 -5.38
C LEU A 18 -0.55 -2.31 -6.32
N VAL A 19 -0.36 -1.09 -6.85
CA VAL A 19 0.76 -0.75 -7.73
C VAL A 19 2.09 -0.90 -6.99
N ALA A 20 2.20 -0.38 -5.77
CA ALA A 20 3.42 -0.45 -4.96
C ALA A 20 3.83 -1.90 -4.67
N VAL A 21 2.89 -2.74 -4.23
CA VAL A 21 3.13 -4.17 -4.00
C VAL A 21 3.59 -4.86 -5.28
N THR A 22 2.90 -4.62 -6.39
CA THR A 22 3.24 -5.22 -7.69
C THR A 22 4.65 -4.83 -8.13
N VAL A 23 4.98 -3.54 -8.04
CA VAL A 23 6.30 -3.01 -8.42
C VAL A 23 7.39 -3.57 -7.52
N VAL A 24 7.19 -3.60 -6.20
CA VAL A 24 8.21 -4.11 -5.28
C VAL A 24 8.45 -5.59 -5.48
N LEU A 25 7.40 -6.41 -5.62
CA LEU A 25 7.57 -7.84 -5.92
C LEU A 25 8.27 -8.06 -7.26
N ALA A 26 7.94 -7.27 -8.29
CA ALA A 26 8.64 -7.34 -9.57
C ALA A 26 10.12 -6.99 -9.42
N VAL A 27 10.47 -5.92 -8.69
CA VAL A 27 11.85 -5.51 -8.44
C VAL A 27 12.60 -6.61 -7.67
N VAL A 28 12.01 -7.15 -6.61
CA VAL A 28 12.62 -8.21 -5.81
C VAL A 28 12.87 -9.46 -6.66
N ARG A 29 11.87 -9.91 -7.44
CA ARG A 29 12.01 -11.07 -8.34
C ARG A 29 13.08 -10.86 -9.40
N ASN A 30 13.19 -9.65 -9.97
CA ASN A 30 14.25 -9.34 -10.93
C ASN A 30 15.63 -9.27 -10.29
N ALA A 31 15.73 -8.88 -9.02
CA ALA A 31 17.00 -8.71 -8.33
C ALA A 31 17.58 -10.02 -7.77
N VAL A 32 16.74 -10.87 -7.17
CA VAL A 32 17.20 -12.09 -6.46
C VAL A 32 16.60 -13.38 -7.01
N GLY A 33 15.77 -13.32 -8.05
CA GLY A 33 15.07 -14.48 -8.60
C GLY A 33 13.81 -14.84 -7.82
N ASP A 34 13.37 -16.09 -7.94
CA ASP A 34 12.17 -16.57 -7.24
C ASP A 34 12.49 -16.77 -5.75
N ILE A 35 11.75 -16.06 -4.90
CA ILE A 35 11.98 -16.00 -3.44
C ILE A 35 11.05 -16.92 -2.64
N GLY A 36 10.14 -17.62 -3.31
CA GLY A 36 9.17 -18.52 -2.68
C GLY A 36 8.07 -17.80 -1.91
N PHE A 37 6.95 -18.49 -1.73
CA PHE A 37 5.69 -17.92 -1.23
C PHE A 37 5.81 -17.21 0.13
N TRP A 38 6.51 -17.81 1.10
CA TRP A 38 6.59 -17.25 2.46
C TRP A 38 7.35 -15.93 2.53
N VAL A 39 8.38 -15.76 1.68
CA VAL A 39 9.13 -14.51 1.61
C VAL A 39 8.28 -13.44 0.93
N GLU A 40 7.57 -13.77 -0.14
CA GLU A 40 6.64 -12.83 -0.81
C GLU A 40 5.56 -12.35 0.14
N LEU A 41 4.94 -13.27 0.90
CA LEU A 41 3.94 -12.92 1.90
C LEU A 41 4.52 -11.98 2.96
N GLY A 42 5.73 -12.26 3.46
CA GLY A 42 6.42 -11.40 4.41
C GLY A 42 6.66 -9.98 3.85
N VAL A 43 7.10 -9.87 2.60
CA VAL A 43 7.30 -8.58 1.91
C VAL A 43 6.00 -7.80 1.79
N ILE A 44 4.90 -8.46 1.39
CA ILE A 44 3.58 -7.82 1.27
C ILE A 44 3.10 -7.30 2.63
N ILE A 45 3.20 -8.12 3.68
CA ILE A 45 2.79 -7.74 5.04
C ILE A 45 3.56 -6.50 5.49
N VAL A 46 4.90 -6.51 5.34
CA VAL A 46 5.75 -5.37 5.70
C VAL A 46 5.37 -4.12 4.90
N LEU A 47 5.18 -4.24 3.59
CA LEU A 47 4.78 -3.13 2.73
C LEU A 47 3.45 -2.50 3.15
N VAL A 48 2.43 -3.33 3.34
CA VAL A 48 1.08 -2.85 3.72
C VAL A 48 1.11 -2.23 5.11
N ALA A 49 1.84 -2.83 6.06
CA ALA A 49 2.01 -2.27 7.40
C ALA A 49 2.75 -0.92 7.37
N LEU A 50 3.75 -0.76 6.50
CA LEU A 50 4.50 0.49 6.33
C LEU A 50 3.77 1.53 5.49
N TYR A 51 2.78 1.15 4.68
CA TYR A 51 2.07 2.07 3.83
C TYR A 51 1.37 3.19 4.61
N ARG A 52 0.58 2.83 5.63
CA ARG A 52 -0.14 3.81 6.46
C ARG A 52 0.80 4.81 7.14
N PRO A 53 1.85 4.39 7.88
CA PRO A 53 2.78 5.35 8.49
C PRO A 53 3.56 6.16 7.44
N ALA A 54 3.90 5.59 6.27
CA ALA A 54 4.57 6.33 5.21
C ALA A 54 3.67 7.45 4.63
N VAL A 55 2.41 7.15 4.31
CA VAL A 55 1.45 8.15 3.80
C VAL A 55 1.20 9.25 4.83
N LYS A 56 1.10 8.91 6.12
CA LYS A 56 1.00 9.89 7.22
C LYS A 56 2.25 10.78 7.28
N ALA A 57 3.44 10.19 7.22
CA ALA A 57 4.69 10.95 7.26
C ALA A 57 4.85 11.91 6.07
N LEU A 58 4.28 11.57 4.90
CA LEU A 58 4.27 12.41 3.71
C LEU A 58 3.15 13.47 3.70
N GLY A 59 2.23 13.45 4.67
CA GLY A 59 1.12 14.40 4.76
C GLY A 59 0.00 14.17 3.73
N TYR A 60 -0.04 13.02 3.06
CA TYR A 60 -1.06 12.66 2.06
C TYR A 60 -2.20 11.80 2.64
N GLU A 61 -2.39 11.81 3.95
CA GLU A 61 -3.42 10.98 4.57
C GLU A 61 -4.83 11.37 4.10
N PRO A 62 -5.67 10.40 3.67
CA PRO A 62 -7.04 10.66 3.26
C PRO A 62 -7.87 11.12 4.45
N ASN A 63 -8.90 11.91 4.19
CA ASN A 63 -9.73 12.50 5.25
C ASN A 63 -10.42 11.41 6.10
N ALA A 64 -10.72 10.26 5.50
CA ALA A 64 -11.26 9.08 6.19
C ALA A 64 -10.33 8.50 7.28
N TRP A 65 -9.03 8.83 7.29
CA TRP A 65 -8.10 8.38 8.34
C TRP A 65 -7.99 9.36 9.50
N LYS A 66 -8.51 10.58 9.35
CA LYS A 66 -8.47 11.64 10.38
C LYS A 66 -9.65 11.59 11.34
N SER A 67 -10.68 10.80 11.04
CA SER A 67 -11.90 10.69 11.83
C SER A 67 -11.81 9.70 13.01
N GLU A 68 -10.61 9.50 13.57
CA GLU A 68 -10.40 8.68 14.77
C GLU A 68 -10.09 9.56 15.97
#